data_AF-A0A961CZ54-F1
#
_entry.id   AF-A0A961CZ54-F1
#
_cell.length_a   1.000
_cell.length_b   1.000
_cell.length_c   1.000
_cell.angle_alpha   90.00
_cell.angle_beta   90.00
_cell.angle_gamma   90.00
#
_symmetry.space_group_name_H-M   'P 1'
#
loop_
_entity.id
_entity.type
_entity.pdbx_description
1 polymer ?
#
loop_
_entity_poly.entity_id
_entity_poly.type
_entity_poly.pdbx_seq_one_letter_code
_entity_poly.pdbx_strand_id
1 'polypeptide(L)'
;MKWSNAAGANAGQVLVSHTGHRLTRPVAFQFTLDPTRAQAQDFFRCAGAARFAFNHHIAAVKANLTCRSHQRAMGMPAEAMTPSLSWSAQSRINEFNTWKNGRHPLSPTNDDDSRGLAWRTEVPADVFECASVDAARALGNYSSSAKGARAGARV
;
A
#
# COMPACT_ATOMS: atom_id res chain seq x y z
N MET A 1 -22.80 2.15 -20.09
CA MET A 1 -23.56 2.27 -18.82
C MET A 1 -24.57 3.40 -19.01
N LYS A 2 -25.84 3.09 -19.31
CA LYS A 2 -26.88 4.11 -19.49
C LYS A 2 -27.38 4.51 -18.09
N TRP A 3 -27.34 5.79 -17.78
CA TRP A 3 -27.88 6.31 -16.52
C TRP A 3 -29.37 6.55 -16.73
N SER A 4 -30.19 5.68 -16.17
CA SER A 4 -31.64 5.85 -16.13
C SER A 4 -31.96 6.91 -15.08
N ASN A 5 -32.43 8.08 -15.50
CA ASN A 5 -32.99 9.06 -14.56
C ASN A 5 -34.30 8.51 -14.00
N ALA A 6 -34.23 7.86 -12.85
CA ALA A 6 -35.39 7.52 -12.03
C ALA A 6 -35.93 8.80 -11.37
N ALA A 7 -36.59 9.65 -12.15
CA ALA A 7 -37.19 10.89 -11.67
C ALA A 7 -38.49 10.68 -10.84
N GLY A 8 -38.85 9.45 -10.49
CA GLY A 8 -40.15 9.12 -9.89
C GLY A 8 -40.16 8.73 -8.41
N ALA A 9 -39.03 8.37 -7.80
CA ALA A 9 -39.04 7.68 -6.51
C ALA A 9 -38.84 8.57 -5.27
N ASN A 10 -38.54 9.87 -5.43
CA ASN A 10 -38.07 10.69 -4.30
C ASN A 10 -38.75 12.06 -4.14
N ALA A 11 -39.95 12.23 -4.71
CA ALA A 11 -40.68 13.51 -4.72
C ALA A 11 -41.06 14.07 -3.32
N GLY A 12 -40.83 13.33 -2.23
CA GLY A 12 -41.09 13.77 -0.85
C GLY A 12 -39.89 13.72 0.10
N GLN A 13 -38.71 13.26 -0.32
CA GLN A 13 -37.54 13.25 0.55
C GLN A 13 -36.88 14.63 0.56
N VAL A 14 -36.84 15.25 1.75
CA VAL A 14 -36.06 16.47 1.99
C VAL A 14 -34.59 16.12 1.77
N LEU A 15 -33.99 16.69 0.73
CA LEU A 15 -32.54 16.60 0.52
C LEU A 15 -31.83 17.40 1.61
N VAL A 16 -30.86 16.78 2.28
CA VAL A 16 -30.10 17.41 3.37
C VAL A 16 -28.61 17.25 3.07
N SER A 17 -27.82 18.31 3.26
CA SER A 17 -26.36 18.25 3.15
C SER A 17 -25.73 17.42 4.26
N HIS A 18 -24.46 17.06 4.12
CA HIS A 18 -23.68 16.41 5.20
C HIS A 18 -23.55 17.27 6.48
N THR A 19 -23.87 18.57 6.39
CA THR A 19 -23.91 19.54 7.50
C THR A 19 -25.33 19.82 8.01
N GLY A 20 -26.35 19.10 7.53
CA GLY A 20 -27.72 19.23 8.05
C GLY A 20 -28.57 20.33 7.38
N HIS A 21 -28.07 21.01 6.35
CA HIS A 21 -28.82 22.05 5.66
C HIS A 21 -29.77 21.46 4.61
N ARG A 22 -31.03 21.93 4.57
CA ARG A 22 -31.99 21.56 3.52
C ARG A 22 -31.53 22.08 2.17
N LEU A 23 -31.53 21.20 1.17
CA LEU A 23 -31.16 21.48 -0.20
C LEU A 23 -32.42 21.59 -1.06
N THR A 24 -32.51 22.63 -1.89
CA THR A 24 -33.64 22.87 -2.80
C THR A 24 -33.53 22.11 -4.12
N ARG A 25 -32.36 21.52 -4.41
CA ARG A 25 -32.07 20.69 -5.58
C ARG A 25 -30.94 19.70 -5.26
N PRO A 26 -30.83 18.56 -5.98
CA PRO A 26 -29.63 17.73 -5.95
C PRO A 26 -28.42 18.58 -6.37
N VAL A 27 -27.40 18.64 -5.51
CA VAL A 27 -26.13 19.31 -5.81
C VAL A 27 -25.01 18.28 -5.74
N ALA A 28 -24.18 18.25 -6.78
CA ALA A 28 -22.90 17.57 -6.75
C ALA A 28 -21.81 18.64 -6.72
N PHE A 29 -20.88 18.52 -5.78
CA PHE A 29 -19.70 19.38 -5.71
C PHE A 29 -18.51 18.57 -6.20
N GLN A 30 -17.80 19.09 -7.20
CA GLN A 30 -16.50 18.57 -7.57
C GLN A 30 -15.45 19.41 -6.85
N PHE A 31 -14.80 18.83 -5.84
CA PHE A 31 -13.64 19.46 -5.23
C PHE A 31 -12.44 19.26 -6.16
N THR A 32 -12.07 20.31 -6.89
CA THR A 32 -10.76 20.37 -7.54
C THR A 32 -9.76 20.81 -6.49
N LEU A 33 -8.81 19.94 -6.16
CA LEU A 33 -7.75 20.28 -5.20
C LEU A 33 -6.90 21.48 -5.65
N ASP A 34 -6.96 21.82 -6.95
CA ASP A 34 -6.25 22.92 -7.65
C ASP A 34 -4.81 23.12 -7.12
N PRO A 35 -3.97 22.07 -7.19
CA PRO A 35 -2.65 22.15 -6.59
C PRO A 35 -1.78 23.14 -7.36
N THR A 36 -1.08 23.97 -6.63
CA THR A 36 0.06 24.71 -7.17
C THR A 36 1.07 23.73 -7.78
N ARG A 37 1.92 24.23 -8.69
CA ARG A 37 2.98 23.40 -9.30
C ARG A 37 3.86 22.70 -8.26
N ALA A 38 4.15 23.37 -7.14
CA ALA A 38 4.92 22.81 -6.03
C ALA A 38 4.18 21.63 -5.36
N GLN A 39 2.90 21.81 -5.02
CA GLN A 39 2.08 20.76 -4.42
C GLN A 39 1.91 19.55 -5.34
N ALA A 40 1.71 19.77 -6.65
CA ALA A 40 1.64 18.69 -7.61
C ALA A 40 2.95 17.88 -7.63
N GLN A 41 4.10 18.55 -7.55
CA GLN A 41 5.39 17.88 -7.48
C GLN A 41 5.58 17.09 -6.19
N ASP A 42 5.08 17.59 -5.06
CA ASP A 42 5.07 16.87 -3.79
C ASP A 42 4.18 15.62 -3.84
N PHE A 43 3.03 15.69 -4.50
CA PHE A 43 2.20 14.50 -4.74
C PHE A 43 2.91 13.44 -5.57
N PHE A 44 3.64 13.85 -6.61
CA PHE A 44 4.45 12.90 -7.38
C PHE A 44 5.59 12.29 -6.56
N ARG A 45 6.26 13.07 -5.70
CA ARG A 45 7.28 12.55 -4.78
C ARG A 45 6.68 11.51 -3.82
N CYS A 46 5.55 11.84 -3.19
CA CYS A 46 4.84 10.93 -2.29
C CYS A 46 4.36 9.65 -2.99
N ALA A 47 3.77 9.77 -4.19
CA ALA A 47 3.33 8.62 -4.97
C ALA A 47 4.51 7.73 -5.40
N GLY A 48 5.63 8.34 -5.79
CA GLY A 48 6.88 7.63 -6.09
C GLY A 48 7.43 6.88 -4.88
N ALA A 49 7.52 7.55 -3.73
CA ALA A 49 7.98 6.95 -2.48
C ALA A 49 7.08 5.81 -2.01
N ALA A 50 5.76 5.96 -2.11
CA ALA A 50 4.80 4.91 -1.79
C ALA A 50 5.00 3.68 -2.69
N ARG A 51 5.11 3.89 -4.00
CA ARG A 51 5.34 2.81 -4.97
C ARG A 51 6.68 2.11 -4.72
N PHE A 52 7.71 2.87 -4.39
CA PHE A 52 9.02 2.32 -4.06
C PHE A 52 8.95 1.39 -2.84
N ALA A 53 8.32 1.83 -1.75
CA ALA A 53 8.15 1.02 -0.54
C ALA A 53 7.28 -0.21 -0.77
N PHE A 54 6.17 -0.07 -1.51
CA PHE A 54 5.33 -1.21 -1.88
C PHE A 54 6.13 -2.26 -2.66
N ASN A 55 6.87 -1.84 -3.69
CA ASN A 55 7.68 -2.75 -4.51
C ASN A 55 8.80 -3.41 -3.71
N HIS A 56 9.42 -2.69 -2.77
CA HIS A 56 10.41 -3.25 -1.85
C HIS A 56 9.83 -4.43 -1.06
N HIS A 57 8.64 -4.28 -0.49
CA HIS A 57 7.95 -5.35 0.24
C HIS A 57 7.67 -6.58 -0.63
N ILE A 58 7.15 -6.36 -1.84
CA ILE A 58 6.86 -7.45 -2.77
C ILE A 58 8.15 -8.18 -3.18
N ALA A 59 9.24 -7.46 -3.43
CA ALA A 59 10.53 -8.04 -3.78
C ALA A 59 11.08 -8.89 -2.61
N ALA A 60 11.04 -8.38 -1.39
CA ALA A 60 11.50 -9.09 -0.20
C ALA A 60 10.71 -10.39 0.05
N VAL A 61 9.39 -10.34 -0.07
CA VAL A 61 8.55 -11.53 0.08
C VAL A 61 8.79 -12.54 -1.04
N LYS A 62 8.89 -12.09 -2.28
CA LYS A 62 9.19 -12.98 -3.41
C LYS A 62 10.53 -13.69 -3.21
N ALA A 63 11.58 -12.97 -2.82
CA ALA A 63 12.89 -13.54 -2.53
C ALA A 63 12.82 -14.59 -1.40
N ASN A 64 12.11 -14.31 -0.31
CA ASN A 64 11.92 -15.25 0.79
C ASN A 64 11.19 -16.52 0.33
N LEU A 65 10.10 -16.40 -0.42
CA LEU A 65 9.34 -17.53 -0.93
C LEU A 65 10.17 -18.39 -1.89
N THR A 66 10.91 -17.76 -2.81
CA THR A 66 11.81 -18.45 -3.74
C THR A 66 12.90 -19.22 -2.99
N CYS A 67 13.59 -18.57 -2.04
CA CYS A 67 14.61 -19.22 -1.23
C CYS A 67 14.06 -20.44 -0.47
N ARG A 68 12.92 -20.27 0.22
CA ARG A 68 12.26 -21.37 0.96
C ARG A 68 11.78 -22.49 0.04
N SER A 69 11.32 -22.17 -1.17
CA SER A 69 10.95 -23.18 -2.16
C SER A 69 12.15 -24.05 -2.54
N HIS A 70 13.31 -23.43 -2.80
CA HIS A 70 14.55 -24.13 -3.11
C HIS A 70 15.03 -24.99 -1.93
N GLN A 71 15.05 -24.45 -0.72
CA GLN A 71 15.43 -25.20 0.49
C GLN A 71 14.54 -26.43 0.71
N ARG A 72 13.23 -26.31 0.45
CA ARG A 72 12.30 -27.44 0.52
C ARG A 72 12.60 -28.48 -0.56
N ALA A 73 12.90 -28.05 -1.79
CA ALA A 73 13.28 -28.96 -2.88
C ALA A 73 14.58 -29.72 -2.56
N MET A 74 15.48 -29.12 -1.77
CA MET A 74 16.70 -29.76 -1.26
C MET A 74 16.46 -30.64 -0.02
N GLY A 75 15.21 -30.82 0.42
CA GLY A 75 14.87 -31.66 1.58
C GLY A 75 15.34 -31.09 2.92
N MET A 76 15.65 -29.78 3.00
CA MET A 76 16.06 -29.17 4.26
C MET A 76 14.93 -29.25 5.30
N PRO A 77 15.24 -29.60 6.56
CA PRO A 77 14.24 -29.62 7.62
C PRO A 77 13.77 -28.19 7.94
N ALA A 78 12.50 -28.04 8.35
CA ALA A 78 11.82 -26.75 8.43
C ALA A 78 12.52 -25.74 9.36
N GLU A 79 13.11 -26.22 10.44
CA GLU A 79 13.89 -25.49 11.44
C GLU A 79 15.22 -24.95 10.90
N ALA A 80 15.78 -25.56 9.85
CA ALA A 80 17.00 -25.11 9.19
C ALA A 80 16.72 -24.21 7.97
N MET A 81 15.45 -24.05 7.57
CA MET A 81 15.07 -23.18 6.46
C MET A 81 15.12 -21.70 6.87
N THR A 82 15.30 -20.82 5.89
CA THR A 82 15.15 -19.38 6.09
C THR A 82 13.78 -19.07 6.71
N PRO A 83 13.69 -18.29 7.81
CA PRO A 83 12.43 -17.98 8.46
C PRO A 83 11.39 -17.39 7.50
N SER A 84 10.13 -17.74 7.68
CA SER A 84 9.05 -17.12 6.92
C SER A 84 8.85 -15.67 7.35
N LEU A 85 8.63 -14.77 6.39
CA LEU A 85 8.30 -13.38 6.69
C LEU A 85 6.83 -13.24 7.11
N SER A 86 6.59 -12.56 8.23
CA SER A 86 5.24 -12.12 8.62
C SER A 86 4.73 -11.06 7.63
N TRP A 87 3.52 -11.25 7.11
CA TRP A 87 2.88 -10.30 6.19
C TRP A 87 1.90 -9.34 6.89
N SER A 88 1.92 -9.27 8.23
CA SER A 88 1.10 -8.30 8.95
C SER A 88 1.54 -6.87 8.64
N ALA A 89 0.59 -5.93 8.67
CA ALA A 89 0.87 -4.51 8.44
C ALA A 89 1.98 -3.99 9.37
N GLN A 90 1.88 -4.29 10.68
CA GLN A 90 2.88 -3.86 11.65
C GLN A 90 4.27 -4.44 11.37
N SER A 91 4.34 -5.72 10.97
CA SER A 91 5.62 -6.35 10.63
C SER A 91 6.25 -5.73 9.37
N ARG A 92 5.45 -5.34 8.37
CA ARG A 92 5.94 -4.64 7.16
C ARG A 92 6.40 -3.22 7.49
N ILE A 93 5.65 -2.48 8.29
CA ILE A 93 6.05 -1.14 8.75
C ILE A 93 7.39 -1.19 9.48
N ASN A 94 7.53 -2.10 10.46
CA ASN A 94 8.74 -2.21 11.26
C ASN A 94 9.97 -2.62 10.42
N GLU A 95 9.79 -3.56 9.49
CA GLU A 95 10.85 -4.03 8.59
C GLU A 95 11.33 -2.89 7.68
N PHE A 96 10.41 -2.22 6.98
CA PHE A 96 10.76 -1.11 6.09
C PHE A 96 11.35 0.07 6.88
N ASN A 97 10.86 0.34 8.10
CA ASN A 97 11.45 1.35 8.98
C ASN A 97 12.88 0.97 9.41
N THR A 98 13.17 -0.29 9.62
CA THR A 98 14.53 -0.75 9.95
C THR A 98 15.45 -0.59 8.73
N TRP A 99 14.96 -0.96 7.55
CA TRP A 99 15.70 -0.84 6.30
C TRP A 99 15.92 0.62 5.84
N LYS A 100 14.88 1.44 5.77
CA LYS A 100 14.98 2.83 5.31
C LYS A 100 15.82 3.71 6.24
N ASN A 101 15.90 3.36 7.53
CA ASN A 101 16.68 4.10 8.52
C ASN A 101 18.11 3.56 8.72
N GLY A 102 18.60 2.68 7.84
CA GLY A 102 20.00 2.23 7.89
C GLY A 102 20.31 1.20 8.99
N ARG A 103 19.29 0.69 9.68
CA ARG A 103 19.45 -0.29 10.77
C ARG A 103 19.39 -1.73 10.28
N HIS A 104 19.06 -1.95 9.01
CA HIS A 104 19.08 -3.29 8.41
C HIS A 104 20.42 -3.52 7.72
N PRO A 105 21.01 -4.74 7.76
CA PRO A 105 22.27 -5.03 7.07
C PRO A 105 22.22 -4.81 5.56
N LEU A 106 21.04 -4.98 4.95
CA LEU A 106 20.79 -4.75 3.52
C LEU A 106 20.31 -3.32 3.21
N SER A 107 20.35 -2.40 4.17
CA SER A 107 20.09 -0.99 3.91
C SER A 107 21.09 -0.45 2.87
N PRO A 108 20.67 0.44 1.96
CA PRO A 108 21.58 1.05 1.00
C PRO A 108 22.65 1.88 1.74
N THR A 109 23.84 1.94 1.17
CA THR A 109 24.93 2.81 1.60
C THR A 109 24.97 3.99 0.65
N ASN A 110 25.03 5.21 1.18
CA ASN A 110 25.10 6.45 0.41
C ASN A 110 26.57 6.84 0.18
N ASP A 111 26.80 7.87 -0.65
CA ASP A 111 28.15 8.34 -1.01
C ASP A 111 28.95 8.87 0.20
N ASP A 112 28.27 9.24 1.29
CA ASP A 112 28.86 9.70 2.55
C ASP A 112 29.06 8.57 3.59
N ASP A 113 29.03 7.32 3.16
CA ASP A 113 29.09 6.09 3.97
C ASP A 113 27.94 5.92 4.98
N SER A 114 26.96 6.82 5.00
CA SER A 114 25.76 6.64 5.81
C SER A 114 24.88 5.52 5.25
N ARG A 115 24.11 4.86 6.12
CA ARG A 115 23.16 3.80 5.72
C ARG A 115 21.71 4.27 5.77
N GLY A 116 20.90 3.73 4.86
CA GLY A 116 19.48 4.03 4.73
C GLY A 116 19.18 4.95 3.56
N LEU A 117 17.90 5.25 3.36
CA LEU A 117 17.47 6.12 2.26
C LEU A 117 17.75 7.58 2.61
N ALA A 118 18.73 8.20 1.95
CA ALA A 118 19.09 9.61 2.17
C ALA A 118 17.89 10.56 1.95
N TRP A 119 17.08 10.32 0.91
CA TRP A 119 15.92 11.14 0.55
C TRP A 119 14.67 10.89 1.40
N ARG A 120 14.70 9.98 2.38
CA ARG A 120 13.47 9.58 3.12
C ARG A 120 12.79 10.73 3.86
N THR A 121 13.51 11.79 4.20
CA THR A 121 13.00 12.98 4.90
C THR A 121 12.38 14.00 3.95
N GLU A 122 12.48 13.79 2.64
CA GLU A 122 11.85 14.64 1.61
C GLU A 122 10.35 14.35 1.44
N VAL A 123 9.84 13.28 2.05
CA VAL A 123 8.42 12.91 2.07
C VAL A 123 7.95 12.62 3.49
N PRO A 124 6.65 12.79 3.80
CA PRO A 124 6.11 12.41 5.10
C PRO A 124 6.35 10.94 5.42
N ALA A 125 6.72 10.62 6.66
CA ALA A 125 7.01 9.24 7.07
C ALA A 125 5.82 8.29 6.85
N ASP A 126 4.60 8.81 7.00
CA ASP A 126 3.34 8.09 6.87
C ASP A 126 3.10 7.51 5.46
N VAL A 127 3.72 8.12 4.43
CA VAL A 127 3.68 7.60 3.05
C VAL A 127 4.20 6.16 2.99
N PHE A 128 5.27 5.88 3.74
CA PHE A 128 5.86 4.56 3.80
C PHE A 128 5.02 3.57 4.64
N GLU A 129 4.32 4.07 5.66
CA GLU A 129 3.46 3.26 6.52
C GLU A 129 2.23 2.80 5.75
N CYS A 130 1.55 3.74 5.08
CA CYS A 130 0.44 3.45 4.18
C CYS A 130 0.83 2.45 3.08
N ALA A 131 1.96 2.66 2.41
CA ALA A 131 2.45 1.72 1.40
C ALA A 131 2.75 0.32 1.98
N SER A 132 3.24 0.24 3.22
CA SER A 132 3.48 -1.03 3.91
C SER A 132 2.18 -1.75 4.28
N VAL A 133 1.15 -1.01 4.69
CA VAL A 133 -0.21 -1.54 4.94
C VAL A 133 -0.83 -2.06 3.65
N ASP A 134 -0.70 -1.33 2.55
CA ASP A 134 -1.23 -1.75 1.25
C ASP A 134 -0.50 -2.99 0.73
N ALA A 135 0.82 -3.09 0.90
CA ALA A 135 1.58 -4.29 0.58
C ALA A 135 1.11 -5.49 1.41
N ALA A 136 0.93 -5.32 2.73
CA ALA A 136 0.39 -6.36 3.61
C ALA A 136 -1.00 -6.84 3.14
N ARG A 137 -1.90 -5.91 2.79
CA ARG A 137 -3.23 -6.22 2.26
C ARG A 137 -3.14 -6.99 0.93
N ALA A 138 -2.28 -6.56 0.02
CA ALA A 138 -2.08 -7.23 -1.27
C ALA A 138 -1.56 -8.67 -1.09
N LEU A 139 -0.62 -8.88 -0.18
CA LEU A 139 -0.08 -10.20 0.17
C LEU A 139 -1.14 -11.11 0.81
N GLY A 140 -1.97 -10.55 1.69
CA GLY A 140 -3.13 -11.26 2.25
C GLY A 140 -4.09 -11.72 1.16
N ASN A 141 -4.44 -10.81 0.24
CA ASN A 141 -5.29 -11.12 -0.91
C ASN A 141 -4.70 -12.21 -1.81
N TYR A 142 -3.39 -12.17 -2.05
CA TYR A 142 -2.67 -13.19 -2.81
C TYR A 142 -2.78 -14.56 -2.13
N SER A 143 -2.48 -14.66 -0.82
CA SER A 143 -2.61 -15.92 -0.06
C SER A 143 -4.05 -16.45 -0.09
N SER A 144 -5.05 -15.58 0.09
CA SER A 144 -6.45 -15.99 0.05
C SER A 144 -6.86 -16.48 -1.34
N SER A 145 -6.39 -15.84 -2.41
CA SER A 145 -6.64 -16.29 -3.78
C SER A 145 -5.97 -17.65 -4.07
N ALA A 146 -4.70 -17.84 -3.68
CA ALA A 146 -3.99 -19.10 -3.85
C ALA A 146 -4.67 -20.27 -3.12
N LYS A 147 -5.25 -20.00 -1.94
CA LYS A 147 -6.01 -20.99 -1.14
C LYS A 147 -7.45 -21.19 -1.63
N GLY A 148 -7.92 -20.41 -2.60
CA GLY A 148 -9.32 -20.44 -3.05
C GLY A 148 -10.33 -19.87 -2.04
N ALA A 149 -9.87 -19.08 -1.07
CA ALA A 149 -10.73 -18.43 -0.06
C ALA A 149 -11.37 -17.12 -0.56
N ARG A 150 -11.08 -16.70 -1.80
CA ARG A 150 -11.65 -15.53 -2.47
C ARG A 150 -12.32 -15.96 -3.77
N ALA A 151 -13.44 -15.33 -4.11
CA ALA A 151 -14.10 -15.51 -5.41
C ALA A 151 -13.19 -15.09 -6.58
N GLY A 152 -13.19 -15.89 -7.64
CA GLY A 152 -12.38 -15.69 -8.85
C GLY A 152 -11.39 -16.84 -9.10
N ALA A 153 -10.61 -16.72 -10.18
CA ALA A 153 -9.55 -17.67 -10.49
C ALA A 153 -8.47 -17.67 -9.40
N ARG A 154 -7.91 -18.85 -9.13
CA ARG A 154 -6.76 -18.99 -8.25
C ARG A 154 -5.51 -18.48 -8.96
N VAL A 155 -4.60 -17.94 -8.16
CA VAL A 155 -3.23 -17.57 -8.56
C VAL A 155 -2.23 -18.60 -8.09
#